data_AF-A0A3C0IZS4-F1
#
_entry.id   AF-A0A3C0IZS4-F1
#
_cell.length_a   1.000
_cell.length_b   1.000
_cell.length_c   1.000
_cell.angle_alpha   90.00
_cell.angle_beta   90.00
_cell.angle_gamma   90.00
#
_symmetry.space_group_name_H-M   'P 1'
#
loop_
_entity.id
_entity.type
_entity.pdbx_description
1 polymer ?
#
loop_
_entity_poly.entity_id
_entity_poly.type
_entity_poly.pdbx_seq_one_letter_code
_entity_poly.pdbx_strand_id
1 'polypeptide(L)'
;MKKGHLRIGLAAVLVALVTALAWPYCVDTTALAADYQVRDAWQNGPGEYHPSRVVVKFQDAIFAQAATDAIGSLGYSVSRVAEFVPTARFINGARFGIVALPEGEGVDKAISKLETLPGILYAEKDYVFYPDSSAGALPEHVQPNDTYFDRMWGLHNENLPPEYWDPGMSGQPVDDADIDAADAWMLYRGSPEMIVAVIDTGTYIYHPDLAEHIWVNSGEIPDNGIDDDGNGYIDDVYGWDFRNNDNTVFDPQERDRYGELADQHGTHVSGTIGAMSNNGIGVTGINWQVQIMPLKFIGGDGGYSSDAILAVQYAADKGASVVNMSFGGGAYSQAFKDAIEASGILCVAAAGNSGDNTDITPHYPSSYDSPNIISVAASMQNDTPCVYSAWSTCYGKTTVDLFAPGGFILSTIAPDPPPAPGAPPKAAYAYFYGTSMATPHVTGVAALVAGR
;
A
#
# COMPACT_ATOMS: atom_id res chain seq x y z
N MET A 1 81.71 16.41 23.74
CA MET A 1 82.82 16.62 22.78
C MET A 1 83.05 15.33 21.99
N LYS A 2 82.90 15.39 20.65
CA LYS A 2 83.28 14.37 19.63
C LYS A 2 82.48 13.05 19.64
N LYS A 3 82.17 12.37 18.54
CA LYS A 3 82.16 12.50 17.06
C LYS A 3 81.48 11.17 16.61
N GLY A 4 80.54 11.16 15.64
CA GLY A 4 80.77 10.70 14.25
C GLY A 4 81.14 9.20 14.14
N HIS A 5 80.64 8.35 13.24
CA HIS A 5 80.01 8.56 11.93
C HIS A 5 79.70 7.17 11.29
N LEU A 6 78.59 7.06 10.50
CA LEU A 6 78.49 6.54 9.11
C LEU A 6 78.82 5.03 8.87
N ARG A 7 78.13 4.21 8.04
CA ARG A 7 77.51 4.30 6.68
C ARG A 7 76.50 3.14 6.52
N ILE A 8 75.49 3.23 5.65
CA ILE A 8 75.33 2.61 4.30
C ILE A 8 73.85 2.94 3.94
N GLY A 9 73.37 3.23 2.73
CA GLY A 9 73.88 3.24 1.36
C GLY A 9 72.75 3.77 0.46
N LEU A 10 73.13 4.39 -0.65
CA LEU A 10 72.31 5.20 -1.56
C LEU A 10 71.80 4.36 -2.75
N ALA A 11 70.56 4.58 -3.19
CA ALA A 11 70.20 4.43 -4.60
C ALA A 11 69.09 5.43 -4.95
N ALA A 12 69.37 6.26 -5.97
CA ALA A 12 68.66 7.47 -6.34
C ALA A 12 67.55 7.21 -7.37
N VAL A 13 66.47 8.00 -7.31
CA VAL A 13 65.60 8.30 -8.46
C VAL A 13 65.30 9.80 -8.48
N LEU A 14 65.30 10.34 -9.71
CA LEU A 14 65.38 11.73 -10.14
C LEU A 14 64.30 12.68 -9.59
N VAL A 15 64.73 13.93 -9.43
CA VAL A 15 63.95 15.15 -9.21
C VAL A 15 63.37 15.66 -10.53
N ALA A 16 62.10 16.05 -10.53
CA ALA A 16 61.57 17.08 -11.42
C ALA A 16 60.67 18.03 -10.60
N LEU A 17 61.14 19.28 -10.45
CA LEU A 17 60.37 20.40 -9.90
C LEU A 17 59.29 20.83 -10.89
N VAL A 18 58.04 20.91 -10.42
CA VAL A 18 57.01 21.79 -11.02
C VAL A 18 56.32 22.54 -9.90
N THR A 19 56.59 23.84 -9.82
CA THR A 19 55.79 24.81 -9.08
C THR A 19 54.52 25.11 -9.88
N ALA A 20 53.35 24.75 -9.37
CA ALA A 20 52.06 25.22 -9.88
C ALA A 20 51.30 25.93 -8.77
N LEU A 21 51.01 27.20 -9.03
CA LEU A 21 50.28 28.13 -8.19
C LEU A 21 48.88 27.58 -7.86
N ALA A 22 48.54 27.60 -6.57
CA ALA A 22 47.18 27.37 -6.11
C ALA A 22 46.32 28.59 -6.48
N TRP A 23 45.48 28.44 -7.51
CA TRP A 23 44.30 29.27 -7.71
C TRP A 23 43.10 28.48 -7.18
N PRO A 24 42.25 29.04 -6.30
CA PRO A 24 41.00 28.39 -5.97
C PRO A 24 40.12 28.39 -7.21
N TYR A 25 39.84 27.22 -7.76
CA TYR A 25 38.67 27.04 -8.60
C TYR A 25 37.44 27.19 -7.68
N CYS A 26 36.95 28.42 -7.57
CA CYS A 26 35.53 28.64 -7.36
C CYS A 26 34.84 28.01 -8.56
N VAL A 27 34.20 26.86 -8.38
CA VAL A 27 33.18 26.44 -9.33
C VAL A 27 32.04 27.42 -9.15
N ASP A 28 31.94 28.33 -10.10
CA ASP A 28 30.82 29.25 -10.21
C ASP A 28 29.58 28.42 -10.56
N THR A 29 28.78 28.07 -9.55
CA THR A 29 27.50 27.38 -9.73
C THR A 29 26.43 28.27 -10.36
N THR A 30 26.74 29.52 -10.71
CA THR A 30 25.77 30.44 -11.34
C THR A 30 25.68 30.28 -12.86
N ALA A 31 26.51 29.43 -13.49
CA ALA A 31 26.57 29.29 -14.96
C ALA A 31 25.76 28.10 -15.55
N LEU A 32 24.85 27.49 -14.78
CA LEU A 32 23.74 26.66 -15.33
C LEU A 32 22.37 27.31 -15.13
N ALA A 33 22.33 28.56 -14.67
CA ALA A 33 21.11 29.35 -14.51
C ALA A 33 20.83 30.25 -15.72
N ALA A 34 21.01 29.72 -16.94
CA ALA A 34 20.71 30.42 -18.18
C ALA A 34 19.56 29.73 -18.93
N ASP A 35 18.37 30.32 -18.80
CA ASP A 35 17.19 30.13 -19.66
C ASP A 35 16.76 28.68 -19.96
N TYR A 36 16.44 27.90 -18.93
CA TYR A 36 15.33 26.95 -19.08
C TYR A 36 14.04 27.76 -18.98
N GLN A 37 13.59 28.33 -20.09
CA GLN A 37 12.18 28.68 -20.21
C GLN A 37 11.43 27.37 -20.03
N VAL A 38 10.84 27.18 -18.85
CA VAL A 38 9.80 26.18 -18.63
C VAL A 38 8.79 26.45 -19.75
N ARG A 39 8.77 25.57 -20.75
CA ARG A 39 7.68 25.60 -21.72
C ARG A 39 6.44 25.29 -20.89
N ASP A 40 5.45 26.17 -20.95
CA ASP A 40 4.16 25.91 -20.32
C ASP A 40 3.75 24.47 -20.61
N ALA A 41 3.28 23.77 -19.57
CA ALA A 41 2.80 22.41 -19.69
C ALA A 41 1.76 22.32 -20.82
N TRP A 42 1.76 21.20 -21.55
CA TRP A 42 0.83 20.95 -22.66
C TRP A 42 -0.61 20.96 -22.14
N GLN A 43 -1.32 22.07 -22.31
CA GLN A 43 -2.66 22.23 -21.73
C GLN A 43 -3.60 21.11 -22.18
N ASN A 44 -4.54 20.72 -21.30
CA ASN A 44 -5.72 19.96 -21.70
C ASN A 44 -6.31 20.62 -22.95
N GLY A 45 -6.32 19.86 -24.03
CA GLY A 45 -6.92 20.32 -25.25
C GLY A 45 -8.36 20.74 -25.02
N PRO A 46 -8.85 21.81 -25.66
CA PRO A 46 -10.29 21.97 -25.80
C PRO A 46 -10.91 20.66 -26.36
N GLY A 47 -12.23 20.48 -26.20
CA GLY A 47 -12.99 19.41 -26.86
C GLY A 47 -13.05 19.58 -28.39
N GLU A 48 -11.94 19.99 -28.99
CA GLU A 48 -11.67 20.11 -30.40
C GLU A 48 -11.64 18.74 -31.05
N TYR A 49 -12.14 18.71 -32.27
CA TYR A 49 -12.25 17.54 -33.09
C TYR A 49 -11.86 17.91 -34.51
N HIS A 50 -11.46 16.91 -35.28
CA HIS A 50 -11.04 17.11 -36.64
C HIS A 50 -12.19 17.71 -37.47
N PRO A 51 -12.00 18.87 -38.12
CA PRO A 51 -13.10 19.62 -38.72
C PRO A 51 -13.72 18.94 -39.95
N SER A 52 -13.01 17.99 -40.56
CA SER A 52 -13.44 17.27 -41.77
C SER A 52 -13.37 15.74 -41.63
N ARG A 53 -13.44 15.20 -40.40
CA ARG A 53 -13.35 13.76 -40.16
C ARG A 53 -14.24 13.32 -39.01
N VAL A 54 -14.85 12.16 -39.17
CA VAL A 54 -15.70 11.51 -38.16
C VAL A 54 -15.36 10.02 -38.07
N VAL A 55 -15.60 9.44 -36.90
CA VAL A 55 -15.40 8.01 -36.65
C VAL A 55 -16.77 7.33 -36.66
N VAL A 56 -16.89 6.20 -37.36
CA VAL A 56 -18.10 5.37 -37.34
C VAL A 56 -17.79 3.99 -36.83
N LYS A 57 -18.70 3.40 -36.06
CA LYS A 57 -18.64 1.97 -35.72
C LYS A 57 -19.56 1.20 -36.65
N PHE A 58 -19.04 0.18 -37.31
CA PHE A 58 -19.83 -0.69 -38.16
C PHE A 58 -20.57 -1.75 -37.35
N GLN A 59 -21.76 -2.15 -37.81
CA GLN A 59 -22.39 -3.40 -37.39
C GLN A 59 -21.60 -4.60 -37.95
N ASP A 60 -21.74 -5.77 -37.33
CA ASP A 60 -20.87 -6.94 -37.53
C ASP A 60 -20.62 -7.32 -39.01
N ALA A 61 -19.49 -8.01 -39.22
CA ALA A 61 -18.66 -8.15 -40.43
C ALA A 61 -19.31 -8.50 -41.79
N ILE A 62 -20.61 -8.74 -41.86
CA ILE A 62 -21.33 -8.97 -43.12
C ILE A 62 -21.74 -7.63 -43.78
N PHE A 63 -21.81 -6.53 -43.01
CA PHE A 63 -22.31 -5.24 -43.50
C PHE A 63 -21.25 -4.14 -43.68
N ALA A 64 -19.99 -4.36 -43.33
CA ALA A 64 -18.96 -3.30 -43.41
C ALA A 64 -18.74 -2.77 -44.84
N GLN A 65 -18.78 -3.65 -45.86
CA GLN A 65 -18.68 -3.22 -47.26
C GLN A 65 -19.92 -2.45 -47.71
N ALA A 66 -21.12 -2.95 -47.38
CA ALA A 66 -22.38 -2.27 -47.69
C ALA A 66 -22.48 -0.90 -46.98
N ALA A 67 -21.99 -0.81 -45.75
CA ALA A 67 -21.92 0.44 -44.99
C ALA A 67 -20.91 1.41 -45.63
N THR A 68 -19.77 0.92 -46.11
CA THR A 68 -18.79 1.74 -46.86
C THR A 68 -19.40 2.28 -48.15
N ASP A 69 -20.12 1.44 -48.90
CA ASP A 69 -20.80 1.85 -50.14
C ASP A 69 -21.94 2.86 -49.84
N ALA A 70 -22.69 2.65 -48.75
CA ALA A 70 -23.74 3.55 -48.30
C ALA A 70 -23.20 4.91 -47.85
N ILE A 71 -22.06 4.93 -47.14
CA ILE A 71 -21.32 6.17 -46.82
C ILE A 71 -20.91 6.89 -48.12
N GLY A 72 -20.45 6.14 -49.11
CA GLY A 72 -20.14 6.65 -50.46
C GLY A 72 -21.34 7.34 -51.13
N SER A 73 -22.55 6.80 -50.97
CA SER A 73 -23.78 7.39 -51.53
C SER A 73 -24.13 8.76 -50.95
N LEU A 74 -23.66 9.08 -49.74
CA LEU A 74 -23.80 10.40 -49.13
C LEU A 74 -22.74 11.41 -49.62
N GLY A 75 -21.85 11.00 -50.52
CA GLY A 75 -20.72 11.81 -50.99
C GLY A 75 -19.56 11.87 -49.99
N TYR A 76 -19.52 10.95 -49.01
CA TYR A 76 -18.42 10.82 -48.06
C TYR A 76 -17.46 9.71 -48.50
N SER A 77 -16.25 9.67 -47.92
CA SER A 77 -15.29 8.60 -48.21
C SER A 77 -14.75 7.97 -46.94
N VAL A 78 -14.67 6.64 -46.89
CA VAL A 78 -14.01 5.93 -45.80
C VAL A 78 -12.51 5.92 -46.08
N SER A 79 -11.76 6.70 -45.30
CA SER A 79 -10.32 6.88 -45.50
C SER A 79 -9.49 5.69 -44.98
N ARG A 80 -9.93 5.07 -43.87
CA ARG A 80 -9.30 3.90 -43.25
C ARG A 80 -10.36 3.10 -42.48
N VAL A 81 -10.08 1.80 -42.30
CA VAL A 81 -10.85 0.91 -41.42
C VAL A 81 -9.90 0.28 -40.42
N ALA A 82 -10.23 0.35 -39.14
CA ALA A 82 -9.58 -0.39 -38.07
C ALA A 82 -10.41 -1.63 -37.75
N GLU A 83 -9.78 -2.81 -37.75
CA GLU A 83 -10.42 -4.08 -37.41
C GLU A 83 -9.75 -4.72 -36.20
N PHE A 84 -10.56 -5.15 -35.24
CA PHE A 84 -10.16 -5.79 -33.99
C PHE A 84 -10.70 -7.22 -33.93
N VAL A 85 -9.88 -8.15 -33.44
CA VAL A 85 -10.27 -9.55 -33.23
C VAL A 85 -11.30 -9.70 -32.08
N PRO A 86 -12.07 -10.80 -32.04
CA PRO A 86 -13.01 -11.08 -30.95
C PRO A 86 -12.39 -11.07 -29.55
N THR A 87 -13.15 -10.56 -28.58
CA THR A 87 -12.84 -10.59 -27.13
C THR A 87 -14.09 -10.95 -26.33
N ALA A 88 -13.96 -11.21 -25.02
CA ALA A 88 -15.10 -11.52 -24.16
C ALA A 88 -16.22 -10.45 -24.19
N ARG A 89 -15.83 -9.17 -24.35
CA ARG A 89 -16.78 -8.04 -24.45
C ARG A 89 -17.25 -7.76 -25.87
N PHE A 90 -16.45 -8.13 -26.87
CA PHE A 90 -16.76 -7.97 -28.29
C PHE A 90 -16.66 -9.32 -28.99
N ILE A 91 -17.68 -10.16 -28.80
CA ILE A 91 -17.67 -11.57 -29.24
C ILE A 91 -17.47 -11.76 -30.75
N ASN A 92 -17.76 -10.73 -31.55
CA ASN A 92 -17.59 -10.72 -33.01
C ASN A 92 -16.44 -9.82 -33.47
N GLY A 93 -15.61 -9.33 -32.54
CA GLY A 93 -14.62 -8.29 -32.78
C GLY A 93 -15.26 -6.90 -32.86
N ALA A 94 -14.50 -5.93 -33.35
CA ALA A 94 -15.01 -4.56 -33.57
C ALA A 94 -14.38 -3.95 -34.83
N ARG A 95 -15.16 -3.14 -35.55
CA ARG A 95 -14.69 -2.44 -36.74
C ARG A 95 -15.09 -0.98 -36.71
N PHE A 96 -14.14 -0.12 -37.03
CA PHE A 96 -14.31 1.33 -37.03
C PHE A 96 -13.84 1.93 -38.33
N GLY A 97 -14.67 2.77 -38.94
CA GLY A 97 -14.35 3.52 -40.15
C GLY A 97 -13.96 4.95 -39.82
N ILE A 98 -12.90 5.45 -40.43
CA ILE A 98 -12.52 6.87 -40.38
C ILE A 98 -13.06 7.53 -41.64
N VAL A 99 -14.12 8.33 -41.52
CA VAL A 99 -14.83 8.93 -42.66
C VAL A 99 -14.34 10.36 -42.88
N ALA A 100 -13.88 10.65 -44.09
CA ALA A 100 -13.52 12.00 -44.53
C ALA A 100 -14.74 12.71 -45.10
N LEU A 101 -14.95 13.95 -44.64
CA LEU A 101 -16.05 14.82 -45.05
C LEU A 101 -15.62 15.74 -46.21
N PRO A 102 -16.51 16.03 -47.18
CA PRO A 102 -16.25 16.99 -48.24
C PRO A 102 -16.15 18.42 -47.68
N GLU A 103 -15.49 19.29 -48.44
CA GLU A 103 -15.29 20.69 -48.06
C GLU A 103 -16.64 21.39 -47.80
N GLY A 104 -16.74 22.05 -46.64
CA GLY A 104 -17.94 22.78 -46.21
C GLY A 104 -19.03 21.94 -45.53
N GLU A 105 -18.89 20.62 -45.39
CA GLU A 105 -19.83 19.81 -44.63
C GLU A 105 -19.57 19.91 -43.12
N GLY A 106 -20.61 20.23 -42.34
CA GLY A 106 -20.52 20.33 -40.88
C GLY A 106 -20.51 18.95 -40.20
N VAL A 107 -19.63 18.78 -39.21
CA VAL A 107 -19.44 17.51 -38.48
C VAL A 107 -20.72 16.96 -37.86
N ASP A 108 -21.48 17.77 -37.11
CA ASP A 108 -22.72 17.30 -36.46
C ASP A 108 -23.80 16.89 -37.47
N LYS A 109 -23.86 17.59 -38.61
CA LYS A 109 -24.75 17.26 -39.72
C LYS A 109 -24.34 15.95 -40.39
N ALA A 110 -23.03 15.71 -40.55
CA ALA A 110 -22.51 14.47 -41.10
C ALA A 110 -22.79 13.28 -40.18
N ILE A 111 -22.57 13.42 -38.86
CA ILE A 111 -22.91 12.42 -37.84
C ILE A 111 -24.40 12.06 -37.96
N SER A 112 -25.28 13.06 -37.95
CA SER A 112 -26.73 12.85 -38.04
C SER A 112 -27.14 12.08 -39.31
N LYS A 113 -26.44 12.26 -40.44
CA LYS A 113 -26.70 11.50 -41.66
C LYS A 113 -26.13 10.08 -41.60
N LEU A 114 -24.93 9.92 -41.08
CA LEU A 114 -24.25 8.62 -40.97
C LEU A 114 -25.00 7.67 -40.05
N GLU A 115 -25.56 8.16 -38.95
CA GLU A 115 -26.36 7.36 -38.01
C GLU A 115 -27.67 6.84 -38.60
N THR A 116 -28.14 7.42 -39.71
CA THR A 116 -29.33 6.91 -40.43
C THR A 116 -29.01 5.77 -41.39
N LEU A 117 -27.72 5.51 -41.66
CA LEU A 117 -27.33 4.50 -42.63
C LEU A 117 -27.42 3.08 -42.04
N PRO A 118 -27.95 2.11 -42.81
CA PRO A 118 -27.92 0.72 -42.41
C PRO A 118 -26.47 0.23 -42.31
N GLY A 119 -26.16 -0.49 -41.22
CA GLY A 119 -24.81 -1.01 -40.97
C GLY A 119 -23.90 -0.08 -40.18
N ILE A 120 -24.36 1.12 -39.79
CA ILE A 120 -23.69 1.99 -38.82
C ILE A 120 -24.35 1.81 -37.45
N LEU A 121 -23.56 1.50 -36.43
CA LEU A 121 -24.06 1.38 -35.05
C LEU A 121 -24.09 2.75 -34.36
N TYR A 122 -23.07 3.58 -34.61
CA TYR A 122 -23.01 4.97 -34.20
C TYR A 122 -21.95 5.72 -35.02
N ALA A 123 -22.03 7.04 -35.01
CA ALA A 123 -21.01 7.94 -35.54
C ALA A 123 -20.65 8.99 -34.49
N GLU A 124 -19.38 9.38 -34.42
CA GLU A 124 -18.90 10.35 -33.43
C GLU A 124 -17.81 11.26 -34.00
N LYS A 125 -17.54 12.31 -33.24
CA LYS A 125 -16.48 13.28 -33.54
C LYS A 125 -15.12 12.62 -33.39
N ASP A 126 -14.20 12.93 -34.30
CA ASP A 126 -12.82 12.47 -34.21
C ASP A 126 -12.00 13.46 -33.39
N TYR A 127 -11.88 13.21 -32.09
CA TYR A 127 -11.29 14.15 -31.15
C TYR A 127 -9.78 14.29 -31.30
N VAL A 128 -9.28 15.51 -31.07
CA VAL A 128 -7.85 15.76 -30.97
C VAL A 128 -7.40 15.35 -29.57
N PHE A 129 -6.47 14.40 -29.50
CA PHE A 129 -5.79 14.05 -28.26
C PHE A 129 -4.48 14.81 -28.15
N TYR A 130 -4.20 15.31 -26.96
CA TYR A 130 -2.96 15.96 -26.58
C TYR A 130 -2.19 15.03 -25.64
N PRO A 131 -0.84 15.08 -25.59
CA PRO A 131 -0.10 14.44 -24.51
C PRO A 131 -0.68 14.92 -23.18
N ASP A 132 -1.09 13.98 -22.34
CA ASP A 132 -1.74 14.26 -21.06
C ASP A 132 -0.81 15.12 -20.19
N SER A 133 -1.24 16.34 -19.84
CA SER A 133 -0.62 17.11 -18.78
C SER A 133 -1.65 17.97 -18.07
N SER A 134 -1.56 17.95 -16.74
CA SER A 134 -2.53 18.46 -15.79
C SER A 134 -2.60 20.00 -15.76
N ALA A 135 -3.39 20.58 -16.66
CA ALA A 135 -3.83 21.97 -16.51
C ALA A 135 -4.89 22.05 -15.39
N GLY A 136 -4.40 22.12 -14.16
CA GLY A 136 -5.13 22.12 -12.90
C GLY A 136 -4.48 21.07 -12.01
N ALA A 137 -3.60 21.50 -11.10
CA ALA A 137 -2.91 20.60 -10.19
C ALA A 137 -3.95 19.73 -9.47
N LEU A 138 -4.08 18.47 -9.89
CA LEU A 138 -4.33 17.40 -8.95
C LEU A 138 -3.26 17.58 -7.86
N PRO A 139 -3.60 17.47 -6.57
CA PRO A 139 -2.56 17.57 -5.54
C PRO A 139 -1.45 16.58 -5.91
N GLU A 140 -0.19 17.00 -5.80
CA GLU A 140 0.97 16.18 -6.19
C GLU A 140 0.90 14.79 -5.55
N HIS A 141 0.28 14.74 -4.36
CA HIS A 141 0.02 13.54 -3.57
C HIS A 141 -1.37 13.66 -2.90
N VAL A 142 -2.04 12.54 -2.58
CA VAL A 142 -3.30 12.57 -1.82
C VAL A 142 -3.02 12.83 -0.35
N GLN A 143 -3.51 13.95 0.18
CA GLN A 143 -3.49 14.24 1.61
C GLN A 143 -4.88 14.00 2.22
N PRO A 144 -5.07 12.94 3.03
CA PRO A 144 -6.31 12.77 3.78
C PRO A 144 -6.46 13.90 4.81
N ASN A 145 -7.70 14.25 5.16
CA ASN A 145 -7.99 15.35 6.10
C ASN A 145 -7.80 14.97 7.59
N ASP A 146 -7.25 13.79 7.85
CA ASP A 146 -7.03 13.18 9.16
C ASP A 146 -6.06 14.02 9.99
N THR A 147 -6.43 14.28 11.24
CA THR A 147 -5.80 15.35 12.03
C THR A 147 -4.33 15.11 12.39
N TYR A 148 -3.84 13.88 12.26
CA TYR A 148 -2.46 13.48 12.57
C TYR A 148 -1.70 12.95 11.35
N PHE A 149 -2.22 13.11 10.13
CA PHE A 149 -1.54 12.64 8.91
C PHE A 149 -0.13 13.24 8.76
N ASP A 150 0.06 14.50 9.18
CA ASP A 150 1.35 15.21 9.20
C ASP A 150 2.43 14.53 10.07
N ARG A 151 2.03 13.59 10.92
CA ARG A 151 2.92 12.84 11.82
C ARG A 151 3.22 11.42 11.34
N MET A 152 2.55 10.97 10.29
CA MET A 152 2.61 9.60 9.81
C MET A 152 3.69 9.45 8.75
N TRP A 153 4.95 9.68 9.16
CA TRP A 153 6.12 9.68 8.26
C TRP A 153 6.16 8.44 7.36
N GLY A 154 5.81 7.25 7.87
CA GLY A 154 5.86 6.02 7.10
C GLY A 154 4.92 5.97 5.90
N LEU A 155 3.94 6.89 5.81
CA LEU A 155 3.02 7.05 4.68
C LEU A 155 3.38 8.23 3.76
N HIS A 156 4.01 9.26 4.32
CA HIS A 156 4.45 10.46 3.63
C HIS A 156 5.46 11.23 4.50
N ASN A 157 6.71 11.30 4.05
CA ASN A 157 7.84 11.89 4.75
C ASN A 157 8.45 12.99 3.90
N GLU A 158 7.87 14.18 4.00
CA GLU A 158 8.37 15.37 3.33
C GLU A 158 8.42 16.54 4.32
N ASN A 159 9.60 17.15 4.48
CA ASN A 159 9.82 18.27 5.40
C ASN A 159 9.33 17.98 6.83
N LEU A 160 9.54 16.75 7.33
CA LEU A 160 9.01 16.29 8.61
C LEU A 160 9.42 17.25 9.75
N PRO A 161 8.44 17.86 10.47
CA PRO A 161 8.74 18.79 11.55
C PRO A 161 9.61 18.17 12.67
N PRO A 162 10.58 18.90 13.24
CA PRO A 162 11.48 18.40 14.30
C PRO A 162 10.79 17.80 15.53
N GLU A 163 9.56 18.23 15.84
CA GLU A 163 8.74 17.69 16.92
C GLU A 163 8.22 16.25 16.66
N TYR A 164 8.24 15.80 15.41
CA TYR A 164 7.83 14.46 14.99
C TYR A 164 9.02 13.56 14.62
N TRP A 165 10.24 14.06 14.79
CA TRP A 165 11.44 13.25 14.62
C TRP A 165 11.48 12.18 15.69
N ASP A 166 11.85 10.96 15.29
CA ASP A 166 12.04 9.86 16.19
C ASP A 166 13.16 10.22 17.20
N PRO A 167 12.84 10.34 18.51
CA PRO A 167 13.81 10.74 19.52
C PRO A 167 14.93 9.70 19.72
N GLY A 168 14.73 8.46 19.28
CA GLY A 168 15.70 7.38 19.36
C GLY A 168 16.59 7.25 18.13
N MET A 169 16.29 7.94 17.03
CA MET A 169 17.03 7.84 15.77
C MET A 169 18.31 8.67 15.80
N SER A 170 19.41 8.10 15.30
CA SER A 170 20.62 8.88 15.03
C SER A 170 20.55 9.60 13.69
N GLY A 171 20.89 10.89 13.66
CA GLY A 171 20.88 11.69 12.43
C GLY A 171 19.59 12.49 12.29
N GLN A 172 19.19 12.76 11.05
CA GLN A 172 17.99 13.51 10.70
C GLN A 172 17.13 12.65 9.77
N PRO A 173 15.79 12.84 9.74
CA PRO A 173 14.95 12.24 8.72
C PRO A 173 15.47 12.57 7.32
N VAL A 174 15.19 11.67 6.38
CA VAL A 174 15.47 11.84 4.97
C VAL A 174 14.11 12.01 4.29
N ASP A 175 13.92 13.12 3.58
CA ASP A 175 12.71 13.29 2.76
C ASP A 175 12.60 12.12 1.77
N ASP A 176 11.39 11.68 1.46
CA ASP A 176 11.08 10.54 0.58
C ASP A 176 11.43 9.17 1.19
N ALA A 177 11.88 9.12 2.45
CA ALA A 177 12.03 7.86 3.18
C ALA A 177 10.68 7.41 3.75
N ASP A 178 9.80 6.90 2.89
CA ASP A 178 8.48 6.35 3.22
C ASP A 178 8.02 5.28 2.20
N ILE A 179 6.71 5.03 2.04
CA ILE A 179 6.17 4.00 1.15
C ILE A 179 5.39 4.57 -0.06
N ASP A 180 5.44 5.88 -0.28
CA ASP A 180 4.70 6.62 -1.31
C ASP A 180 3.18 6.38 -1.23
N ALA A 181 2.61 6.29 -0.02
CA ALA A 181 1.19 5.96 0.15
C ALA A 181 0.29 7.04 -0.46
N ALA A 182 0.66 8.32 -0.25
CA ALA A 182 -0.08 9.47 -0.77
C ALA A 182 -0.18 9.45 -2.32
N ASP A 183 0.85 8.96 -2.99
CA ASP A 183 0.94 8.82 -4.45
C ASP A 183 0.11 7.62 -4.91
N ALA A 184 0.28 6.49 -4.22
CA ALA A 184 -0.44 5.25 -4.51
C ALA A 184 -1.97 5.46 -4.43
N TRP A 185 -2.45 6.27 -3.48
CA TRP A 185 -3.86 6.62 -3.33
C TRP A 185 -4.43 7.41 -4.50
N MET A 186 -3.62 8.08 -5.32
CA MET A 186 -4.10 8.67 -6.58
C MET A 186 -4.63 7.59 -7.53
N LEU A 187 -4.07 6.38 -7.47
CA LEU A 187 -4.41 5.26 -8.34
C LEU A 187 -5.51 4.38 -7.73
N TYR A 188 -5.35 4.00 -6.46
CA TYR A 188 -6.24 3.05 -5.80
C TYR A 188 -6.17 3.21 -4.28
N ARG A 189 -7.32 3.09 -3.60
CA ARG A 189 -7.45 3.38 -2.16
C ARG A 189 -7.97 2.20 -1.34
N GLY A 190 -7.93 0.99 -1.92
CA GLY A 190 -8.50 -0.21 -1.32
C GLY A 190 -9.91 -0.51 -1.84
N SER A 191 -10.49 -1.57 -1.30
CA SER A 191 -11.83 -2.05 -1.63
C SER A 191 -12.53 -2.55 -0.36
N PRO A 192 -13.84 -2.28 -0.21
CA PRO A 192 -14.61 -2.77 0.93
C PRO A 192 -14.78 -4.29 0.88
N GLU A 193 -14.45 -4.97 -0.21
CA GLU A 193 -14.49 -6.44 -0.32
C GLU A 193 -13.18 -7.09 0.18
N MET A 194 -12.12 -6.30 0.41
CA MET A 194 -10.82 -6.83 0.83
C MET A 194 -10.82 -7.15 2.31
N ILE A 195 -10.69 -8.44 2.63
CA ILE A 195 -10.60 -8.93 4.01
C ILE A 195 -9.12 -9.12 4.37
N VAL A 196 -8.68 -8.45 5.43
CA VAL A 196 -7.35 -8.61 6.03
C VAL A 196 -7.51 -9.14 7.44
N ALA A 197 -6.95 -10.32 7.71
CA ALA A 197 -6.96 -10.90 9.04
C ALA A 197 -5.79 -10.39 9.88
N VAL A 198 -6.07 -9.97 11.11
CA VAL A 198 -5.07 -9.54 12.10
C VAL A 198 -5.04 -10.59 13.21
N ILE A 199 -4.06 -11.49 13.13
CA ILE A 199 -3.86 -12.54 14.15
C ILE A 199 -2.94 -11.98 15.25
N ASP A 200 -3.53 -11.55 16.37
CA ASP A 200 -2.82 -10.74 17.37
C ASP A 200 -3.45 -10.85 18.78
N THR A 201 -3.33 -9.78 19.56
CA THR A 201 -3.81 -9.59 20.93
C THR A 201 -5.29 -9.26 21.03
N GLY A 202 -5.97 -9.03 19.91
CA GLY A 202 -7.31 -8.44 19.88
C GLY A 202 -7.29 -7.00 19.38
N THR A 203 -8.47 -6.45 19.09
CA THR A 203 -8.63 -5.13 18.48
C THR A 203 -9.81 -4.42 19.11
N TYR A 204 -9.62 -3.19 19.57
CA TYR A 204 -10.71 -2.33 20.04
C TYR A 204 -11.61 -1.89 18.87
N ILE A 205 -12.53 -2.77 18.48
CA ILE A 205 -13.42 -2.63 17.32
C ILE A 205 -14.38 -1.43 17.39
N TYR A 206 -14.50 -0.79 18.55
CA TYR A 206 -15.31 0.41 18.73
C TYR A 206 -14.51 1.70 18.52
N HIS A 207 -13.22 1.63 18.17
CA HIS A 207 -12.43 2.81 17.92
C HIS A 207 -13.08 3.64 16.78
N PRO A 208 -13.36 4.94 16.98
CA PRO A 208 -14.03 5.76 15.96
C PRO A 208 -13.33 5.80 14.60
N ASP A 209 -12.03 5.51 14.60
CA ASP A 209 -11.16 5.48 13.42
C ASP A 209 -10.97 4.06 12.85
N LEU A 210 -11.69 3.05 13.34
CA LEU A 210 -11.61 1.66 12.84
C LEU A 210 -12.98 1.02 12.65
N ALA A 211 -13.98 1.42 13.43
CA ALA A 211 -15.23 0.68 13.58
C ALA A 211 -15.95 0.39 12.27
N GLU A 212 -15.91 1.30 11.29
CA GLU A 212 -16.55 1.09 9.98
C GLU A 212 -15.77 0.15 9.05
N HIS A 213 -14.51 -0.13 9.35
CA HIS A 213 -13.66 -1.07 8.62
C HIS A 213 -13.57 -2.44 9.30
N ILE A 214 -14.26 -2.67 10.43
CA ILE A 214 -14.26 -3.99 11.04
C ILE A 214 -15.10 -4.94 10.19
N TRP A 215 -14.52 -6.09 9.87
CA TRP A 215 -15.16 -7.19 9.16
C TRP A 215 -16.38 -7.67 9.92
N VAL A 216 -17.44 -8.03 9.19
CA VAL A 216 -18.67 -8.58 9.76
C VAL A 216 -18.95 -9.93 9.14
N ASN A 217 -19.11 -10.95 9.97
CA ASN A 217 -19.59 -12.25 9.54
C ASN A 217 -21.07 -12.16 9.13
N SER A 218 -21.32 -12.04 7.83
CA SER A 218 -22.70 -12.02 7.30
C SER A 218 -23.49 -13.32 7.52
N GLY A 219 -22.83 -14.39 7.98
CA GLY A 219 -23.45 -15.65 8.35
C GLY A 219 -24.08 -15.67 9.74
N GLU A 220 -23.71 -14.73 10.63
CA GLU A 220 -24.17 -14.70 12.02
C GLU A 220 -25.32 -13.72 12.25
N ILE A 221 -26.22 -14.07 13.17
CA ILE A 221 -27.20 -13.15 13.77
C ILE A 221 -26.67 -12.75 15.15
N PRO A 222 -26.29 -11.48 15.36
CA PRO A 222 -25.66 -11.06 16.61
C PRO A 222 -26.48 -11.37 17.87
N ASP A 223 -25.76 -11.83 18.90
CA ASP A 223 -26.25 -12.03 20.27
C ASP A 223 -27.40 -13.05 20.41
N ASN A 224 -27.50 -14.03 19.50
CA ASN A 224 -28.56 -15.05 19.56
C ASN A 224 -28.12 -16.33 20.30
N GLY A 225 -26.81 -16.50 20.57
CA GLY A 225 -26.23 -17.65 21.26
C GLY A 225 -26.16 -18.92 20.40
N ILE A 226 -26.19 -18.78 19.08
CA ILE A 226 -26.21 -19.86 18.08
C ILE A 226 -25.07 -19.63 17.10
N ASP A 227 -24.42 -20.71 16.69
CA ASP A 227 -23.52 -20.73 15.52
C ASP A 227 -24.41 -20.86 14.27
N ASP A 228 -24.78 -19.73 13.67
CA ASP A 228 -25.79 -19.66 12.61
C ASP A 228 -25.26 -20.15 11.26
N ASP A 229 -23.96 -19.95 11.01
CA ASP A 229 -23.30 -20.41 9.78
C ASP A 229 -22.70 -21.82 9.88
N GLY A 230 -22.67 -22.40 11.09
CA GLY A 230 -22.22 -23.76 11.37
C GLY A 230 -20.70 -23.94 11.28
N ASN A 231 -19.93 -22.87 11.47
CA ASN A 231 -18.47 -22.86 11.38
C ASN A 231 -17.76 -23.35 12.66
N GLY A 232 -18.50 -23.58 13.74
CA GLY A 232 -18.01 -24.03 15.04
C GLY A 232 -17.78 -22.92 16.07
N TYR A 233 -18.07 -21.66 15.73
CA TYR A 233 -17.85 -20.48 16.55
C TYR A 233 -19.17 -19.73 16.75
N ILE A 234 -19.68 -19.70 17.99
CA ILE A 234 -20.99 -19.09 18.30
C ILE A 234 -20.88 -17.56 18.28
N ASP A 235 -21.74 -16.89 17.50
CA ASP A 235 -21.82 -15.43 17.43
C ASP A 235 -20.47 -14.75 17.08
N ASP A 236 -19.67 -15.32 16.18
CA ASP A 236 -18.36 -14.79 15.72
C ASP A 236 -18.48 -13.59 14.76
N VAL A 237 -19.36 -12.64 15.11
CA VAL A 237 -19.81 -11.52 14.28
C VAL A 237 -18.68 -10.65 13.76
N TYR A 238 -17.62 -10.43 14.55
CA TYR A 238 -16.51 -9.53 14.20
C TYR A 238 -15.16 -10.26 14.09
N GLY A 239 -15.18 -11.58 14.08
CA GLY A 239 -14.01 -12.44 14.26
C GLY A 239 -14.12 -13.25 15.54
N TRP A 240 -13.00 -13.81 15.98
CA TRP A 240 -12.98 -14.77 17.09
C TRP A 240 -11.83 -14.55 18.05
N ASP A 241 -12.07 -14.82 19.33
CA ASP A 241 -11.04 -14.92 20.35
C ASP A 241 -10.71 -16.39 20.65
N PHE A 242 -9.63 -16.87 20.04
CA PHE A 242 -9.08 -18.20 20.29
C PHE A 242 -8.41 -18.34 21.65
N ARG A 243 -7.99 -17.23 22.27
CA ARG A 243 -7.36 -17.22 23.59
C ARG A 243 -8.38 -17.54 24.69
N ASN A 244 -9.52 -16.85 24.68
CA ASN A 244 -10.58 -17.06 25.66
C ASN A 244 -11.69 -18.02 25.19
N ASN A 245 -11.66 -18.38 23.89
CA ASN A 245 -12.62 -19.25 23.22
C ASN A 245 -14.05 -18.69 23.31
N ASP A 246 -14.19 -17.43 22.90
CA ASP A 246 -15.46 -16.72 22.80
C ASP A 246 -15.46 -15.69 21.66
N ASN A 247 -16.55 -14.95 21.52
CA ASN A 247 -16.75 -13.96 20.46
C ASN A 247 -16.26 -12.55 20.82
N THR A 248 -15.48 -12.38 21.89
CA THR A 248 -15.01 -11.07 22.34
C THR A 248 -13.62 -10.77 21.80
N VAL A 249 -13.55 -10.15 20.62
CA VAL A 249 -12.26 -9.76 19.99
C VAL A 249 -11.56 -8.57 20.69
N PHE A 250 -12.11 -8.07 21.78
CA PHE A 250 -11.54 -7.03 22.65
C PHE A 250 -11.89 -7.27 24.12
N ASP A 251 -10.87 -7.34 24.97
CA ASP A 251 -10.97 -7.60 26.41
C ASP A 251 -10.57 -6.38 27.24
N PRO A 252 -11.51 -5.48 27.60
CA PRO A 252 -11.19 -4.25 28.32
C PRO A 252 -10.60 -4.47 29.72
N GLN A 253 -10.76 -5.66 30.30
CA GLN A 253 -10.22 -6.02 31.62
C GLN A 253 -8.90 -6.78 31.55
N GLU A 254 -8.52 -7.31 30.39
CA GLU A 254 -7.27 -8.05 30.29
C GLU A 254 -6.08 -7.10 30.39
N ARG A 255 -5.06 -7.52 31.13
CA ARG A 255 -3.84 -6.75 31.35
C ARG A 255 -2.63 -7.63 31.08
N ASP A 256 -1.62 -7.04 30.47
CA ASP A 256 -0.34 -7.69 30.28
C ASP A 256 0.47 -7.75 31.59
N ARG A 257 1.66 -8.37 31.51
CA ARG A 257 2.58 -8.48 32.66
C ARG A 257 3.06 -7.14 33.21
N TYR A 258 2.88 -6.03 32.49
CA TYR A 258 3.25 -4.67 32.89
C TYR A 258 2.06 -3.89 33.48
N GLY A 259 0.86 -4.48 33.44
CA GLY A 259 -0.37 -3.84 33.91
C GLY A 259 -0.99 -2.91 32.87
N GLU A 260 -0.54 -2.99 31.62
CA GLU A 260 -1.11 -2.25 30.48
C GLU A 260 -2.23 -3.09 29.85
N LEU A 261 -3.17 -2.44 29.17
CA LEU A 261 -4.23 -3.13 28.44
C LEU A 261 -3.61 -4.05 27.37
N ALA A 262 -4.03 -5.32 27.32
CA ALA A 262 -3.36 -6.32 26.47
C ALA A 262 -3.55 -6.04 24.96
N ASP A 263 -4.74 -5.58 24.58
CA ASP A 263 -5.17 -5.49 23.18
C ASP A 263 -4.69 -4.20 22.47
N GLN A 264 -3.75 -3.49 23.08
CA GLN A 264 -3.15 -2.29 22.50
C GLN A 264 -2.40 -2.60 21.21
N HIS A 265 -1.70 -3.73 21.19
CA HIS A 265 -0.84 -4.11 20.08
C HIS A 265 -1.64 -4.42 18.80
N GLY A 266 -2.68 -5.25 18.89
CA GLY A 266 -3.52 -5.60 17.74
C GLY A 266 -4.36 -4.43 17.24
N THR A 267 -4.81 -3.55 18.14
CA THR A 267 -5.46 -2.28 17.77
C THR A 267 -4.50 -1.37 16.99
N HIS A 268 -3.23 -1.29 17.39
CA HIS A 268 -2.20 -0.47 16.71
C HIS A 268 -1.92 -0.97 15.30
N VAL A 269 -1.69 -2.26 15.16
CA VAL A 269 -1.49 -2.93 13.87
C VAL A 269 -2.71 -2.76 12.95
N SER A 270 -3.92 -2.92 13.48
CA SER A 270 -5.18 -2.75 12.73
C SER A 270 -5.30 -1.33 12.16
N GLY A 271 -4.98 -0.31 12.95
CA GLY A 271 -4.98 1.08 12.50
C GLY A 271 -4.01 1.37 11.36
N THR A 272 -2.80 0.80 11.41
CA THR A 272 -1.82 0.98 10.34
C THR A 272 -2.31 0.38 9.02
N ILE A 273 -2.97 -0.78 9.07
CA ILE A 273 -3.52 -1.43 7.88
C ILE A 273 -4.71 -0.63 7.31
N GLY A 274 -5.62 -0.19 8.18
CA GLY A 274 -6.95 0.23 7.74
C GLY A 274 -7.71 1.12 8.71
N ALA A 275 -7.05 2.05 9.42
CA ALA A 275 -7.78 3.16 10.02
C ALA A 275 -8.57 3.93 8.95
N MET A 276 -9.74 4.46 9.33
CA MET A 276 -10.64 5.19 8.46
C MET A 276 -9.98 6.45 7.93
N SER A 277 -9.75 6.48 6.63
CA SER A 277 -9.12 7.63 5.99
C SER A 277 -10.12 8.70 5.57
N ASN A 278 -9.67 9.95 5.62
CA ASN A 278 -10.39 11.14 5.19
C ASN A 278 -11.70 11.42 5.96
N ASN A 279 -11.74 11.04 7.24
CA ASN A 279 -12.87 11.21 8.15
C ASN A 279 -12.75 12.42 9.10
N GLY A 280 -11.63 13.16 9.03
CA GLY A 280 -11.37 14.38 9.79
C GLY A 280 -10.96 14.16 11.25
N ILE A 281 -10.56 12.96 11.63
CA ILE A 281 -10.02 12.64 12.96
C ILE A 281 -8.72 11.85 12.82
N GLY A 282 -7.93 11.79 13.89
CA GLY A 282 -6.95 10.73 14.06
C GLY A 282 -5.93 10.52 12.94
N VAL A 283 -5.82 9.25 12.55
CA VAL A 283 -4.79 8.69 11.66
C VAL A 283 -5.46 8.00 10.47
N THR A 284 -4.73 7.87 9.37
CA THR A 284 -5.20 7.15 8.19
C THR A 284 -4.58 5.74 8.13
N GLY A 285 -5.35 4.75 7.71
CA GLY A 285 -4.81 3.46 7.30
C GLY A 285 -4.15 3.54 5.93
N ILE A 286 -3.40 2.50 5.58
CA ILE A 286 -2.89 2.32 4.21
C ILE A 286 -4.04 2.04 3.23
N ASN A 287 -5.06 1.32 3.68
CA ASN A 287 -6.28 1.09 2.92
C ASN A 287 -7.39 2.01 3.44
N TRP A 288 -7.91 2.90 2.57
CA TRP A 288 -9.05 3.75 2.90
C TRP A 288 -10.37 2.97 2.86
N GLN A 289 -10.36 1.79 2.22
CA GLN A 289 -11.47 0.85 2.18
C GLN A 289 -10.90 -0.56 2.36
N VAL A 290 -11.27 -1.23 3.44
CA VAL A 290 -10.86 -2.59 3.78
C VAL A 290 -11.79 -3.14 4.86
N GLN A 291 -11.80 -4.45 5.02
CA GLN A 291 -12.38 -5.15 6.16
C GLN A 291 -11.27 -5.77 7.01
N ILE A 292 -11.07 -5.28 8.22
CA ILE A 292 -10.16 -5.83 9.21
C ILE A 292 -10.89 -6.93 9.98
N MET A 293 -10.36 -8.14 9.98
CA MET A 293 -10.86 -9.28 10.73
C MET A 293 -9.92 -9.55 11.92
N PRO A 294 -10.24 -9.06 13.13
CA PRO A 294 -9.51 -9.39 14.35
C PRO A 294 -9.62 -10.88 14.69
N LEU A 295 -8.48 -11.53 14.88
CA LEU A 295 -8.39 -12.90 15.39
C LEU A 295 -7.45 -12.91 16.59
N LYS A 296 -8.03 -12.92 17.78
CA LYS A 296 -7.25 -12.86 19.02
C LYS A 296 -6.74 -14.25 19.38
N PHE A 297 -5.45 -14.35 19.68
CA PHE A 297 -4.84 -15.58 20.21
C PHE A 297 -3.78 -15.31 21.30
N ILE A 298 -3.38 -14.05 21.49
CA ILE A 298 -2.45 -13.61 22.52
C ILE A 298 -3.21 -12.86 23.61
N GLY A 299 -3.04 -13.28 24.85
CA GLY A 299 -3.49 -12.54 26.03
C GLY A 299 -2.33 -11.90 26.79
N GLY A 300 -2.59 -11.45 28.01
CA GLY A 300 -1.62 -10.74 28.85
C GLY A 300 -0.35 -11.54 29.23
N ASP A 301 -0.42 -12.86 29.16
CA ASP A 301 0.64 -13.84 29.46
C ASP A 301 1.17 -14.57 28.21
N GLY A 302 0.72 -14.19 27.01
CA GLY A 302 1.12 -14.78 25.73
C GLY A 302 -0.01 -15.57 25.04
N GLY A 303 0.36 -16.30 23.99
CA GLY A 303 -0.55 -17.13 23.19
C GLY A 303 0.07 -18.49 22.85
N TYR A 304 -0.75 -19.43 22.38
CA TYR A 304 -0.30 -20.77 21.98
C TYR A 304 -0.28 -20.94 20.46
N SER A 305 0.64 -21.77 19.97
CA SER A 305 0.71 -22.08 18.54
C SER A 305 -0.51 -22.85 18.03
N SER A 306 -1.23 -23.58 18.89
CA SER A 306 -2.52 -24.20 18.54
C SER A 306 -3.55 -23.16 18.13
N ASP A 307 -3.61 -22.06 18.87
CA ASP A 307 -4.60 -21.00 18.70
C ASP A 307 -4.25 -20.17 17.46
N ALA A 308 -2.95 -19.93 17.23
CA ALA A 308 -2.46 -19.33 15.99
C ALA A 308 -2.79 -20.20 14.75
N ILE A 309 -2.67 -21.53 14.86
CA ILE A 309 -3.04 -22.45 13.76
C ILE A 309 -4.55 -22.34 13.45
N LEU A 310 -5.39 -22.34 14.48
CA LEU A 310 -6.85 -22.20 14.32
C LEU A 310 -7.21 -20.82 13.74
N ALA A 311 -6.53 -19.75 14.16
CA ALA A 311 -6.72 -18.42 13.61
C ALA A 311 -6.33 -18.34 12.12
N VAL A 312 -5.22 -18.97 11.71
CA VAL A 312 -4.82 -19.04 10.29
C VAL A 312 -5.84 -19.82 9.47
N GLN A 313 -6.35 -20.93 10.01
CA GLN A 313 -7.42 -21.70 9.36
C GLN A 313 -8.69 -20.84 9.21
N TYR A 314 -9.14 -20.20 10.29
CA TYR A 314 -10.33 -19.36 10.29
C TYR A 314 -10.22 -18.25 9.25
N ALA A 315 -9.08 -17.55 9.20
CA ALA A 315 -8.82 -16.53 8.19
C ALA A 315 -8.99 -17.09 6.76
N ALA A 316 -8.49 -18.29 6.49
CA ALA A 316 -8.62 -18.94 5.17
C ALA A 316 -10.08 -19.26 4.85
N ASP A 317 -10.78 -19.90 5.79
CA ASP A 317 -12.15 -20.37 5.63
C ASP A 317 -13.13 -19.20 5.45
N LYS A 318 -12.84 -18.04 6.07
CA LYS A 318 -13.63 -16.80 5.95
C LYS A 318 -13.18 -15.87 4.83
N GLY A 319 -12.20 -16.29 4.02
CA GLY A 319 -11.82 -15.61 2.78
C GLY A 319 -10.88 -14.41 2.95
N ALA A 320 -10.09 -14.36 4.02
CA ALA A 320 -9.03 -13.37 4.16
C ALA A 320 -8.03 -13.47 3.00
N SER A 321 -7.71 -12.35 2.39
CA SER A 321 -6.75 -12.29 1.27
C SER A 321 -5.30 -12.20 1.76
N VAL A 322 -5.09 -11.57 2.93
CA VAL A 322 -3.79 -11.40 3.56
C VAL A 322 -3.96 -11.54 5.07
N VAL A 323 -2.97 -12.14 5.73
CA VAL A 323 -2.86 -12.25 7.19
C VAL A 323 -1.66 -11.45 7.67
N ASN A 324 -1.88 -10.59 8.67
CA ASN A 324 -0.80 -9.94 9.42
C ASN A 324 -0.44 -10.77 10.66
N MET A 325 0.83 -11.13 10.80
CA MET A 325 1.40 -11.86 11.94
C MET A 325 2.51 -11.03 12.60
N SER A 326 2.12 -10.04 13.40
CA SER A 326 3.04 -9.14 14.13
C SER A 326 3.53 -9.74 15.45
N PHE A 327 3.84 -11.03 15.43
CA PHE A 327 4.30 -11.79 16.58
C PHE A 327 5.42 -12.74 16.17
N GLY A 328 6.11 -13.29 17.16
CA GLY A 328 7.05 -14.36 16.93
C GLY A 328 7.75 -14.84 18.18
N GLY A 329 8.54 -15.88 18.02
CA GLY A 329 9.24 -16.56 19.09
C GLY A 329 8.95 -18.06 19.12
N GLY A 330 9.43 -18.71 20.18
CA GLY A 330 9.39 -20.17 20.28
C GLY A 330 10.41 -20.87 19.36
N ALA A 331 10.30 -22.20 19.27
CA ALA A 331 11.12 -23.02 18.39
C ALA A 331 10.36 -23.33 17.09
N TYR A 332 11.06 -23.91 16.10
CA TYR A 332 10.46 -24.42 14.87
C TYR A 332 9.28 -25.34 15.18
N SER A 333 8.12 -25.08 14.55
CA SER A 333 6.93 -25.91 14.65
C SER A 333 6.51 -26.38 13.26
N GLN A 334 6.65 -27.69 12.99
CA GLN A 334 6.20 -28.26 11.73
C GLN A 334 4.69 -28.05 11.53
N ALA A 335 3.89 -28.21 12.59
CA ALA A 335 2.45 -28.03 12.51
C ALA A 335 2.04 -26.61 12.11
N PHE A 336 2.75 -25.60 12.62
CA PHE A 336 2.42 -24.21 12.29
C PHE A 336 2.87 -23.85 10.87
N LYS A 337 4.06 -24.32 10.45
CA LYS A 337 4.50 -24.21 9.06
C LYS A 337 3.49 -24.85 8.10
N ASP A 338 3.06 -26.08 8.38
CA ASP A 338 2.09 -26.80 7.56
C ASP A 338 0.75 -26.07 7.49
N ALA A 339 0.29 -25.47 8.59
CA ALA A 339 -0.93 -24.68 8.62
C ALA A 339 -0.83 -23.41 7.76
N ILE A 340 0.30 -22.68 7.84
CA ILE A 340 0.55 -21.51 6.99
C ILE A 340 0.51 -21.92 5.52
N GLU A 341 1.22 -22.99 5.13
CA GLU A 341 1.25 -23.45 3.74
C GLU A 341 -0.11 -23.98 3.25
N ALA A 342 -0.85 -24.67 4.11
CA ALA A 342 -2.17 -25.21 3.79
C ALA A 342 -3.23 -24.10 3.63
N SER A 343 -3.07 -22.96 4.31
CA SER A 343 -4.01 -21.84 4.20
C SER A 343 -4.07 -21.26 2.78
N GLY A 344 -2.95 -21.27 2.05
CA GLY A 344 -2.82 -20.61 0.75
C GLY A 344 -2.93 -19.09 0.78
N ILE A 345 -3.11 -18.47 1.96
CA ILE A 345 -3.20 -17.02 2.13
C ILE A 345 -1.78 -16.43 2.18
N LEU A 346 -1.61 -15.20 1.72
CA LEU A 346 -0.39 -14.45 1.95
C LEU A 346 -0.25 -14.11 3.45
N CYS A 347 0.83 -14.56 4.06
CA CYS A 347 1.13 -14.41 5.48
C CYS A 347 2.31 -13.44 5.66
N VAL A 348 2.06 -12.24 6.17
CA VAL A 348 3.10 -11.24 6.41
C VAL A 348 3.56 -11.33 7.86
N ALA A 349 4.85 -11.58 8.08
CA ALA A 349 5.40 -11.93 9.40
C ALA A 349 6.53 -10.99 9.84
N ALA A 350 6.50 -10.55 11.09
CA ALA A 350 7.54 -9.73 11.68
C ALA A 350 8.88 -10.48 11.79
N ALA A 351 9.99 -9.87 11.36
CA ALA A 351 11.31 -10.49 11.37
C ALA A 351 11.92 -10.69 12.78
N GLY A 352 11.40 -9.99 13.79
CA GLY A 352 11.86 -10.05 15.18
C GLY A 352 12.62 -8.79 15.62
N ASN A 353 12.75 -8.62 16.94
CA ASN A 353 13.20 -7.37 17.57
C ASN A 353 14.48 -7.52 18.43
N SER A 354 15.25 -8.60 18.27
CA SER A 354 16.47 -8.88 19.04
C SER A 354 17.77 -8.39 18.39
N GLY A 355 17.73 -7.89 17.15
CA GLY A 355 18.92 -7.51 16.39
C GLY A 355 19.73 -8.69 15.86
N ASP A 356 19.16 -9.90 15.91
CA ASP A 356 19.84 -11.12 15.47
C ASP A 356 19.86 -11.25 13.94
N ASN A 357 20.90 -11.93 13.43
CA ASN A 357 20.92 -12.43 12.07
C ASN A 357 20.09 -13.72 11.97
N THR A 358 18.91 -13.66 11.34
CA THR A 358 17.97 -14.78 11.25
C THR A 358 18.41 -15.91 10.32
N ASP A 359 19.42 -15.68 9.47
CA ASP A 359 20.08 -16.78 8.74
C ASP A 359 20.89 -17.69 9.68
N ILE A 360 21.23 -17.22 10.89
CA ILE A 360 22.01 -17.94 11.91
C ILE A 360 21.13 -18.34 13.09
N THR A 361 20.29 -17.43 13.57
CA THR A 361 19.36 -17.62 14.68
C THR A 361 17.93 -17.40 14.19
N PRO A 362 17.27 -18.43 13.63
CA PRO A 362 15.95 -18.29 13.02
C PRO A 362 14.90 -17.73 13.99
N HIS A 363 14.01 -16.91 13.45
CA HIS A 363 12.85 -16.36 14.15
C HIS A 363 11.57 -16.88 13.49
N TYR A 364 10.62 -17.41 14.25
CA TYR A 364 9.39 -17.97 13.69
C TYR A 364 8.18 -17.10 14.07
N PRO A 365 7.19 -16.92 13.15
CA PRO A 365 7.05 -17.64 11.87
C PRO A 365 7.87 -17.10 10.70
N SER A 366 8.52 -15.94 10.80
CA SER A 366 9.13 -15.23 9.67
C SER A 366 10.23 -15.99 8.92
N SER A 367 10.97 -16.89 9.59
CA SER A 367 12.03 -17.71 9.01
C SER A 367 11.56 -19.09 8.54
N TYR A 368 10.25 -19.37 8.49
CA TYR A 368 9.78 -20.56 7.77
C TYR A 368 10.06 -20.39 6.27
N ASP A 369 10.70 -21.40 5.66
CA ASP A 369 10.85 -21.49 4.21
C ASP A 369 9.51 -21.93 3.59
N SER A 370 8.59 -20.98 3.49
CA SER A 370 7.24 -21.16 2.98
C SER A 370 6.93 -20.08 1.94
N PRO A 371 6.45 -20.44 0.74
CA PRO A 371 6.35 -19.52 -0.41
C PRO A 371 5.31 -18.42 -0.23
N ASN A 372 4.39 -18.58 0.72
CA ASN A 372 3.34 -17.62 1.03
C ASN A 372 3.66 -16.77 2.26
N ILE A 373 4.92 -16.73 2.72
CA ILE A 373 5.37 -15.80 3.77
C ILE A 373 6.12 -14.62 3.17
N ILE A 374 5.87 -13.42 3.71
CA ILE A 374 6.75 -12.25 3.56
C ILE A 374 7.29 -11.90 4.94
N SER A 375 8.61 -11.97 5.11
CA SER A 375 9.35 -11.65 6.34
C SER A 375 9.78 -10.18 6.33
N VAL A 376 9.33 -9.41 7.32
CA VAL A 376 9.42 -7.93 7.33
C VAL A 376 10.30 -7.41 8.47
N ALA A 377 11.39 -6.74 8.10
CA ALA A 377 12.23 -5.97 9.02
C ALA A 377 11.80 -4.50 9.10
N ALA A 378 12.32 -3.75 10.08
CA ALA A 378 11.90 -2.38 10.38
C ALA A 378 12.94 -1.33 9.99
N SER A 379 12.50 -0.26 9.31
CA SER A 379 13.28 0.95 9.02
C SER A 379 12.80 2.18 9.81
N MET A 380 13.66 3.20 9.90
CA MET A 380 13.43 4.48 10.56
C MET A 380 13.21 5.60 9.53
N GLN A 381 12.89 6.80 10.02
CA GLN A 381 12.63 8.03 9.24
C GLN A 381 13.76 8.50 8.31
N ASN A 382 14.95 7.89 8.41
CA ASN A 382 16.13 8.20 7.61
C ASN A 382 16.53 7.05 6.68
N ASP A 383 15.60 6.12 6.42
CA ASP A 383 15.78 4.93 5.59
C ASP A 383 16.89 3.97 6.07
N THR A 384 17.21 4.01 7.37
CA THR A 384 18.15 3.06 7.97
C THR A 384 17.42 2.00 8.82
N PRO A 385 18.00 0.80 8.99
CA PRO A 385 17.45 -0.21 9.88
C PRO A 385 17.22 0.30 11.29
N CYS A 386 16.10 -0.07 11.92
CA CYS A 386 15.81 0.24 13.31
C CYS A 386 16.86 -0.36 14.25
N VAL A 387 17.69 0.49 14.86
CA VAL A 387 18.72 0.11 15.83
C VAL A 387 18.62 1.04 17.04
N TYR A 388 17.91 0.59 18.08
CA TYR A 388 17.73 1.32 19.33
C TYR A 388 18.50 0.66 20.47
N SER A 389 18.68 1.39 21.57
CA SER A 389 19.36 0.84 22.76
C SER A 389 18.59 -0.29 23.45
N ALA A 390 17.25 -0.27 23.36
CA ALA A 390 16.39 -1.25 24.01
C ALA A 390 16.01 -2.45 23.12
N TRP A 391 16.07 -2.29 21.80
CA TRP A 391 15.68 -3.30 20.81
C TRP A 391 16.30 -2.98 19.45
N SER A 392 16.39 -3.95 18.56
CA SER A 392 16.87 -3.73 17.18
C SER A 392 16.16 -4.67 16.22
N THR A 393 15.92 -4.23 14.98
CA THR A 393 15.32 -5.12 13.96
C THR A 393 16.25 -6.30 13.69
N CYS A 394 15.68 -7.50 13.66
CA CYS A 394 16.36 -8.65 13.09
C CYS A 394 16.56 -8.45 11.57
N TYR A 395 17.53 -9.16 11.01
CA TYR A 395 17.88 -9.11 9.59
C TYR A 395 18.37 -10.47 9.10
N GLY A 396 18.28 -10.74 7.81
CA GLY A 396 18.79 -11.98 7.23
C GLY A 396 18.85 -11.87 5.72
N LYS A 397 19.94 -12.31 5.10
CA LYS A 397 20.10 -12.22 3.64
C LYS A 397 19.14 -13.16 2.91
N THR A 398 18.77 -14.27 3.53
CA THR A 398 17.91 -15.31 2.95
C THR A 398 16.60 -15.52 3.71
N THR A 399 16.44 -14.90 4.87
CA THR A 399 15.31 -15.10 5.79
C THR A 399 14.49 -13.84 6.07
N VAL A 400 14.89 -12.70 5.50
CA VAL A 400 14.13 -11.44 5.51
C VAL A 400 13.98 -10.97 4.07
N ASP A 401 12.74 -10.65 3.68
CA ASP A 401 12.44 -10.28 2.30
C ASP A 401 12.62 -8.78 2.06
N LEU A 402 12.16 -7.96 3.01
CA LEU A 402 12.22 -6.50 2.88
C LEU A 402 12.16 -5.77 4.23
N PHE A 403 12.41 -4.46 4.18
CA PHE A 403 12.27 -3.52 5.29
C PHE A 403 11.06 -2.62 5.02
N ALA A 404 10.34 -2.25 6.07
CA ALA A 404 9.25 -1.27 6.02
C ALA A 404 9.25 -0.36 7.26
N PRO A 405 8.54 0.79 7.24
CA PRO A 405 8.51 1.72 8.38
C PRO A 405 8.07 1.06 9.69
N GLY A 406 8.97 1.00 10.67
CA GLY A 406 8.69 0.37 11.98
C GLY A 406 9.23 1.14 13.19
N GLY A 407 9.97 2.23 12.96
CA GLY A 407 10.40 3.16 14.00
C GLY A 407 9.40 4.29 14.20
N PHE A 408 8.97 4.53 15.44
CA PHE A 408 8.12 5.66 15.82
C PHE A 408 6.86 5.81 14.96
N ILE A 409 6.04 4.75 14.92
CA ILE A 409 4.83 4.67 14.09
C ILE A 409 3.60 5.04 14.91
N LEU A 410 2.90 6.09 14.49
CA LEU A 410 1.63 6.51 15.08
C LEU A 410 0.48 5.65 14.55
N SER A 411 -0.37 5.14 15.42
CA SER A 411 -1.60 4.43 15.04
C SER A 411 -2.66 4.48 16.15
N THR A 412 -3.81 3.89 15.88
CA THR A 412 -4.93 3.72 16.81
C THR A 412 -4.55 2.81 17.96
N ILE A 413 -5.01 3.12 19.17
CA ILE A 413 -4.85 2.25 20.33
C ILE A 413 -6.16 2.19 21.11
N ALA A 414 -6.30 1.20 21.98
CA ALA A 414 -7.43 1.16 22.89
C ALA A 414 -7.26 2.24 23.99
N PRO A 415 -8.30 3.02 24.32
CA PRO A 415 -8.22 3.97 25.43
C PRO A 415 -8.04 3.24 26.78
N ASP A 416 -7.17 3.74 27.66
CA ASP A 416 -7.01 3.25 29.03
C ASP A 416 -7.21 4.42 30.03
N PRO A 417 -8.21 4.36 30.96
CA PRO A 417 -9.17 3.27 31.13
C PRO A 417 -10.12 3.14 29.92
N PRO A 418 -10.57 1.90 29.60
CA PRO A 418 -11.60 1.67 28.59
C PRO A 418 -12.91 2.39 28.94
N PRO A 419 -13.75 2.76 27.94
CA PRO A 419 -15.06 3.32 28.20
C PRO A 419 -15.90 2.35 29.02
N ALA A 420 -16.69 2.87 29.95
CA ALA A 420 -17.65 2.05 30.69
C ALA A 420 -18.68 1.44 29.72
N PRO A 421 -19.23 0.25 30.01
CA PRO A 421 -20.29 -0.33 29.19
C PRO A 421 -21.43 0.66 28.92
N GLY A 422 -21.76 0.88 27.64
CA GLY A 422 -22.78 1.83 27.20
C GLY A 422 -22.33 3.31 27.13
N ALA A 423 -21.09 3.62 27.51
CA ALA A 423 -20.50 4.93 27.25
C ALA A 423 -20.14 5.09 25.77
N PRO A 424 -20.11 6.32 25.22
CA PRO A 424 -19.69 6.53 23.85
C PRO A 424 -18.25 6.03 23.65
N PRO A 425 -17.94 5.45 22.48
CA PRO A 425 -16.57 5.05 22.17
C PRO A 425 -15.61 6.25 22.20
N LYS A 426 -14.36 5.98 22.57
CA LYS A 426 -13.31 6.99 22.67
C LYS A 426 -12.14 6.63 21.76
N ALA A 427 -11.67 7.59 20.98
CA ALA A 427 -10.45 7.46 20.20
C ALA A 427 -9.21 7.65 21.09
N ALA A 428 -8.16 6.89 20.81
CA ALA A 428 -6.84 7.03 21.41
C ALA A 428 -5.76 6.62 20.40
N TYR A 429 -4.59 7.26 20.47
CA TYR A 429 -3.50 7.07 19.51
C TYR A 429 -2.17 7.07 20.24
N ALA A 430 -1.22 6.26 19.77
CA ALA A 430 0.13 6.23 20.32
C ALA A 430 1.18 5.86 19.27
N TYR A 431 2.42 6.27 19.55
CA TYR A 431 3.59 5.87 18.80
C TYR A 431 4.15 4.56 19.34
N PHE A 432 4.21 3.52 18.51
CA PHE A 432 4.90 2.27 18.82
C PHE A 432 6.13 2.06 17.93
N TYR A 433 6.92 1.06 18.30
CA TYR A 433 8.20 0.72 17.73
C TYR A 433 8.28 -0.80 17.55
N GLY A 434 8.82 -1.25 16.42
CA GLY A 434 9.14 -2.66 16.22
C GLY A 434 8.89 -3.15 14.79
N THR A 435 9.38 -4.36 14.51
CA THR A 435 8.98 -5.11 13.31
C THR A 435 7.47 -5.38 13.27
N SER A 436 6.81 -5.41 14.43
CA SER A 436 5.35 -5.43 14.55
C SER A 436 4.65 -4.20 13.96
N MET A 437 5.32 -3.06 13.84
CA MET A 437 4.75 -1.86 13.20
C MET A 437 5.14 -1.79 11.71
N ALA A 438 6.24 -2.44 11.31
CA ALA A 438 6.62 -2.59 9.91
C ALA A 438 5.72 -3.58 9.15
N THR A 439 5.39 -4.71 9.78
CA THR A 439 4.54 -5.78 9.23
C THR A 439 3.17 -5.30 8.72
N PRO A 440 2.41 -4.46 9.45
CA PRO A 440 1.14 -3.94 8.95
C PRO A 440 1.30 -2.97 7.77
N HIS A 441 2.45 -2.32 7.59
CA HIS A 441 2.68 -1.52 6.39
C HIS A 441 2.67 -2.41 5.13
N VAL A 442 3.41 -3.51 5.18
CA VAL A 442 3.50 -4.48 4.10
C VAL A 442 2.16 -5.20 3.89
N THR A 443 1.48 -5.57 4.98
CA THR A 443 0.14 -6.16 4.91
C THR A 443 -0.84 -5.20 4.22
N GLY A 444 -0.81 -3.92 4.58
CA GLY A 444 -1.64 -2.89 3.99
C GLY A 444 -1.40 -2.75 2.49
N VAL A 445 -0.13 -2.68 2.06
CA VAL A 445 0.23 -2.61 0.64
C VAL A 445 -0.17 -3.89 -0.11
N ALA A 446 0.03 -5.06 0.48
CA ALA A 446 -0.39 -6.32 -0.13
C ALA A 446 -1.92 -6.37 -0.34
N ALA A 447 -2.70 -5.85 0.61
CA ALA A 447 -4.15 -5.73 0.48
C ALA A 447 -4.56 -4.73 -0.62
N LEU A 448 -3.89 -3.57 -0.71
CA LEU A 448 -4.11 -2.60 -1.81
C LEU A 448 -3.86 -3.23 -3.19
N VAL A 449 -2.80 -4.02 -3.31
CA VAL A 449 -2.46 -4.70 -4.57
C VAL A 449 -3.46 -5.80 -4.90
N ALA A 450 -3.88 -6.59 -3.91
CA ALA A 450 -4.80 -7.71 -4.11
C ALA A 450 -6.24 -7.27 -4.45
N GLY A 451 -6.67 -6.10 -3.98
CA GLY A 451 -8.03 -5.58 -4.24
C GLY A 451 -8.22 -4.87 -5.58
N ARG A 452 -7.14 -4.59 -6.30
CA ARG A 452 -7.16 -3.92 -7.60
C ARG A 452 -7.46 -4.90 -8.72
#